data_AF-B6AKW5-F1
#
_entry.id   AF-B6AKW5-F1
#
_cell.length_a   1.000
_cell.length_b   1.000
_cell.length_c   1.000
_cell.angle_alpha   90.00
_cell.angle_beta   90.00
_cell.angle_gamma   90.00
#
_symmetry.space_group_name_H-M   'P 1'
#
loop_
_entity.id
_entity.type
_entity.pdbx_description
1 polymer ?
#
loop_
_entity_poly.entity_id
_entity_poly.type
_entity_poly.pdbx_seq_one_letter_code
_entity_poly.pdbx_strand_id
1 'polypeptide(L)' 'MASSTMIHVRIDEKIKKEAAETLGDMGLSVSDAIRVFLKRVVADKQLPFELKVPNAATRRAMNEADEIVRTKRARRKP' A
#
# COMPACT_ATOMS: atom_id res chain seq x y z
N MET A 1 8.73 -16.35 24.34
CA MET A 1 9.87 -15.54 23.83
C MET A 1 9.37 -14.76 22.63
N ALA A 2 9.38 -13.42 22.67
CA ALA A 2 9.02 -12.63 21.49
C ALA A 2 10.19 -12.66 20.50
N SER A 3 10.02 -13.30 19.34
CA SER A 3 11.04 -13.26 18.29
C SER A 3 10.98 -11.90 17.61
N SER A 4 11.94 -11.02 17.89
CA SER A 4 12.10 -9.77 17.14
C SER A 4 12.91 -10.03 15.87
N THR A 5 12.40 -9.58 14.73
CA THR A 5 13.13 -9.59 13.45
C THR A 5 13.37 -8.13 13.02
N MET A 6 14.54 -7.86 12.45
CA MET A 6 14.90 -6.52 11.97
C MET A 6 14.49 -6.34 10.51
N ILE A 7 14.08 -5.12 10.15
CA ILE A 7 13.77 -4.72 8.79
C ILE A 7 14.85 -3.74 8.33
N HIS A 8 15.57 -4.08 7.25
CA HIS A 8 16.51 -3.18 6.58
C HIS A 8 15.82 -2.55 5.37
N VAL A 9 15.57 -1.24 5.42
CA VAL A 9 14.97 -0.49 4.31
C VAL A 9 15.97 0.56 3.85
N ARG A 10 16.25 0.61 2.55
CA ARG A 10 17.00 1.71 1.93
C ARG A 10 16.03 2.86 1.70
N ILE A 11 16.38 4.04 2.20
CA ILE A 11 15.63 5.28 2.00
C ILE A 11 16.62 6.39 1.70
N ASP A 12 16.13 7.42 1.01
CA ASP A 12 16.88 8.64 0.81
C ASP A 12 17.18 9.33 2.16
N GLU A 13 18.37 9.90 2.30
CA GLU A 13 18.81 10.51 3.56
C GLU A 13 17.99 11.73 3.94
N LYS A 14 17.58 12.55 2.96
CA LYS A 14 16.74 13.72 3.20
C LYS A 14 15.36 13.30 3.72
N ILE A 15 14.76 12.29 3.09
CA ILE A 15 13.48 11.71 3.54
C ILE A 15 13.60 11.16 4.96
N LYS A 16 14.69 10.45 5.28
CA LYS A 16 14.92 9.92 6.62
C LYS A 16 14.93 11.02 7.67
N LYS A 17 15.64 12.12 7.38
CA LYS A 17 15.78 13.25 8.30
C LYS A 17 14.44 13.96 8.51
N GLU A 18 13.75 14.32 7.43
CA GLU A 18 12.44 14.99 7.49
C GLU A 18 11.40 14.14 8.24
N ALA A 19 11.37 12.82 7.99
CA ALA A 19 10.48 11.91 8.69
C ALA A 19 10.82 11.80 10.18
N ALA A 20 12.10 11.75 10.55
CA ALA A 20 12.52 11.67 11.94
C ALA A 20 12.17 12.94 12.73
N GLU A 21 12.36 14.13 12.13
CA GLU A 21 11.96 15.41 12.73
C GLU A 21 10.43 15.47 12.91
N THR A 22 9.67 15.22 11.83
CA THR A 22 8.20 15.29 11.86
C THR A 22 7.59 14.31 12.86
N LEU A 23 8.10 13.08 12.92
CA LEU A 23 7.62 12.08 13.89
C LEU A 23 8.07 12.42 15.31
N GLY A 24 9.26 13.00 15.46
CA GLY A 24 9.78 13.49 16.74
C GLY A 24 8.88 14.56 17.35
N ASP A 25 8.36 15.48 16.53
CA ASP A 25 7.38 16.49 16.95
C ASP A 25 6.07 15.86 17.44
N MET A 26 5.75 14.66 16.97
CA MET A 26 4.60 13.86 17.42
C MET A 26 4.93 12.92 18.59
N GLY A 27 6.17 12.94 19.10
CA GLY A 27 6.63 12.05 20.18
C GLY A 27 6.85 10.60 19.74
N LEU A 28 7.07 10.35 18.45
CA LEU A 28 7.24 9.01 17.87
C LEU A 28 8.64 8.84 17.26
N SER A 29 9.22 7.66 17.44
CA SER A 29 10.38 7.27 16.62
C SER A 29 9.94 6.77 15.25
N VAL A 30 10.85 6.79 14.27
CA VAL A 30 10.62 6.14 12.95
C VAL A 30 10.24 4.67 13.11
N SER A 31 10.84 3.97 14.07
CA SER A 31 10.51 2.57 14.35
C SER A 31 9.10 2.39 14.90
N ASP A 32 8.60 3.32 15.72
CA ASP A 32 7.23 3.28 16.23
C ASP A 32 6.22 3.50 15.11
N ALA A 33 6.47 4.49 14.24
CA ALA A 33 5.64 4.74 13.08
C ALA A 33 5.56 3.52 12.15
N ILE A 34 6.70 2.87 11.86
CA ILE A 34 6.74 1.64 11.04
C ILE A 34 5.95 0.50 11.72
N ARG A 35 6.09 0.32 13.04
CA ARG A 35 5.33 -0.69 13.79
C ARG A 35 3.82 -0.45 13.70
N VAL A 36 3.38 0.79 13.89
CA VAL A 36 1.96 1.17 13.81
C VAL A 36 1.43 0.96 12.39
N PHE A 37 2.18 1.39 11.37
CA PHE A 37 1.84 1.19 9.97
C PHE A 37 1.62 -0.29 9.64
N LEU A 38 2.58 -1.16 9.98
CA LEU A 38 2.47 -2.59 9.70
C LEU A 38 1.30 -3.24 10.45
N LYS A 39 1.05 -2.85 11.70
CA LYS A 39 -0.14 -3.32 12.45
C LYS A 39 -1.43 -2.92 11.76
N ARG A 40 -1.53 -1.69 11.25
CA ARG A 40 -2.74 -1.20 10.56
C ARG A 40 -2.97 -1.93 9.24
N VAL A 41 -1.91 -2.18 8.48
CA VAL A 41 -1.99 -2.95 7.23
C VAL A 41 -2.49 -4.37 7.49
N VAL A 42 -2.00 -5.03 8.55
CA VAL A 42 -2.46 -6.38 8.92
C VAL A 42 -3.91 -6.37 9.39
N ALA A 43 -4.31 -5.39 10.21
CA ALA A 43 -5.65 -5.30 10.77
C ALA A 43 -6.71 -5.06 9.68
N ASP A 44 -6.44 -4.12 8.77
CA ASP A 44 -7.45 -3.69 7.80
C ASP A 44 -7.34 -4.41 6.45
N LYS A 45 -6.26 -5.17 6.24
CA LYS A 45 -5.93 -5.82 4.95
C LYS A 45 -5.89 -4.83 3.78
N GLN A 46 -5.56 -3.57 4.07
CA GLN A 46 -5.40 -2.50 3.09
C GLN A 46 -4.30 -1.55 3.55
N LEU A 47 -3.79 -0.73 2.63
CA LEU A 47 -2.91 0.37 3.01
C LEU A 47 -3.72 1.45 3.76
N PRO A 48 -3.14 2.08 4.79
CA PRO A 48 -3.80 3.12 5.57
C PRO A 48 -3.88 4.48 4.85
N PHE A 49 -3.69 4.48 3.53
CA PHE A 49 -3.83 5.62 2.64
C PHE A 49 -4.44 5.16 1.32
N GLU A 50 -5.17 6.05 0.65
CA GLU A 50 -5.81 5.75 -0.62
C GLU A 50 -4.78 5.50 -1.73
N LEU A 51 -4.80 4.29 -2.28
CA LEU A 51 -4.05 3.97 -3.50
C LEU A 51 -4.79 4.49 -4.72
N LYS A 52 -4.40 5.67 -5.20
CA LYS A 52 -5.03 6.28 -6.39
C LYS A 52 -4.71 5.56 -7.70
N VAL A 53 -3.63 4.77 -7.75
CA VAL A 53 -3.19 4.07 -8.96
C VAL A 53 -3.30 2.56 -8.76
N PRO A 54 -4.14 1.84 -9.53
CA PRO A 54 -4.24 0.39 -9.45
C PRO A 54 -2.91 -0.25 -9.85
N ASN A 55 -2.50 -1.31 -9.16
CA ASN A 55 -1.28 -2.05 -9.50
C ASN A 55 -1.43 -2.81 -10.83
N ALA A 56 -0.33 -3.36 -11.36
CA ALA A 56 -0.34 -4.03 -12.66
C ALA A 56 -1.29 -5.24 -12.73
N ALA A 57 -1.47 -5.97 -11.63
CA ALA A 57 -2.42 -7.10 -11.58
C ALA A 57 -3.86 -6.60 -11.65
N THR A 58 -4.20 -5.58 -10.86
CA THR A 58 -5.53 -4.96 -10.87
C THR A 58 -5.86 -4.38 -12.24
N ARG A 59 -4.91 -3.71 -12.90
CA ARG A 59 -5.11 -3.18 -14.26
C ARG A 59 -5.42 -4.28 -15.28
N ARG A 60 -4.72 -5.41 -15.21
CA ARG A 60 -4.99 -6.57 -16.10
C ARG A 60 -6.40 -7.11 -15.87
N ALA A 61 -6.79 -7.32 -14.62
CA ALA A 61 -8.13 -7.80 -14.28
C ALA A 61 -9.24 -6.85 -14.76
N MET A 62 -9.03 -5.52 -14.69
CA MET A 62 -9.97 -4.53 -15.21
C MET A 62 -10.11 -4.63 -16.74
N ASN A 63 -8.99 -4.72 -17.46
CA ASN A 63 -9.01 -4.88 -18.92
C ASN A 63 -9.73 -6.18 -19.34
N GLU A 64 -9.46 -7.29 -18.65
CA GLU A 64 -10.15 -8.57 -18.88
C GLU A 64 -11.66 -8.45 -18.63
N ALA A 65 -12.06 -7.76 -17.55
CA ALA A 65 -13.47 -7.52 -17.26
C ALA A 65 -14.15 -6.69 -18.35
N ASP A 66 -13.48 -5.65 -18.86
CA ASP A 66 -13.99 -4.81 -19.94
C ASP A 66 -14.17 -5.60 -21.25
N GLU A 67 -13.23 -6.48 -21.58
CA GLU A 67 -13.32 -7.38 -22.73
C GLU A 67 -14.49 -8.36 -22.59
N ILE A 68 -14.70 -8.94 -21.41
CA ILE A 68 -15.84 -9.83 -21.13
C ILE A 68 -17.16 -9.08 -21.29
N VAL A 69 -17.26 -7.85 -20.80
CA VAL A 69 -18.47 -7.02 -20.95
C VAL A 69 -18.73 -6.70 -22.43
N ARG A 70 -17.69 -6.31 -23.17
CA ARG A 70 -17.80 -5.99 -24.61
C ARG A 70 -18.25 -7.19 -25.44
N THR A 71 -17.65 -8.35 -25.22
CA THR A 71 -17.99 -9.59 -25.95
C THR A 71 -19.42 -10.04 -25.63
N LYS A 72 -19.86 -9.97 -24.37
CA LYS A 72 -21.24 -10.28 -23.98
C LYS A 72 -22.25 -9.31 -24.60
N ARG A 73 -21.94 -8.02 -24.67
CA ARG A 73 -22.81 -7.01 -25.32
C ARG A 73 -22.91 -7.23 -26.82
N ALA A 74 -21.82 -7.56 -27.51
CA ALA A 74 -21.82 -7.87 -28.93
C ALA A 74 -22.69 -9.10 -29.26
N ARG A 75 -22.67 -10.12 -28.40
CA ARG A 75 -23.50 -11.34 -28.53
C ARG A 75 -24.99 -11.13 -28.23
N ARG A 76 -25.35 -10.03 -27.55
CA ARG A 76 -26.73 -9.72 -27.13
C ARG A 76 -27.47 -8.79 -28.07
N LYS A 77 -26.81 -8.26 -29.11
CA LYS A 77 -27.45 -7.39 -30.11
C LYS A 77 -28.10 -8.31 -31.16
N PRO A 78 -29.42 -8.19 -31.41
CA PRO A 78 -30.13 -9.04 -32.38
C PRO A 78 -29.66 -8.79 -33.81
#